data_AF-A0A7X7AL61-F1
#
_entry.id   AF-A0A7X7AL61-F1
#
_cell.length_a   1.000
_cell.length_b   1.000
_cell.length_c   1.000
_cell.angle_alpha   90.00
_cell.angle_beta   90.00
_cell.angle_gamma   90.00
#
_symmetry.space_group_name_H-M   'P 1'
#
loop_
_entity.id
_entity.type
_entity.pdbx_description
1 polymer ?
#
loop_
_entity_poly.entity_id
_entity_poly.type
_entity_poly.pdbx_seq_one_letter_code
_entity_poly.pdbx_strand_id
1 'polypeptide(L)'
;MATSFNRFYTTELARLRANSLEFAQNNPTIAPMLGAVTTDPDIERLLEGVAFLNGLTLQKLDDEFPEIVQELASILVPQFLRPLPAASLLDFTPKAQLPAPALIKAG
;
A
#
# COMPACT_ATOMS: atom_id res chain seq x y z
N MET A 1 -11.52 6.54 -9.43
CA MET A 1 -10.12 7.04 -9.45
C MET A 1 -9.93 8.38 -8.74
N ALA A 2 -10.91 9.29 -8.67
CA ALA A 2 -10.74 10.60 -7.99
C ALA A 2 -10.84 10.59 -6.45
N THR A 3 -11.37 9.53 -5.83
CA THR A 3 -11.63 9.48 -4.39
C THR A 3 -10.38 9.25 -3.52
N SER A 4 -9.34 8.59 -4.07
CA SER A 4 -8.11 8.27 -3.33
C SER A 4 -7.26 9.51 -3.06
N PHE A 5 -7.06 10.36 -4.07
CA PHE A 5 -6.23 11.55 -3.94
C PHE A 5 -6.74 12.54 -2.88
N ASN A 6 -8.06 12.71 -2.81
CA ASN A 6 -8.69 13.56 -1.79
C ASN A 6 -8.33 13.10 -0.36
N ARG A 7 -8.20 11.79 -0.14
CA ARG A 7 -7.81 11.25 1.17
C ARG A 7 -6.38 11.63 1.54
N PHE A 8 -5.41 11.49 0.64
CA PHE A 8 -4.01 11.82 0.92
C PHE A 8 -3.85 13.31 1.22
N TYR A 9 -4.46 14.17 0.39
CA TYR A 9 -4.46 15.61 0.61
C TYR A 9 -5.08 15.99 1.97
N THR A 10 -6.29 15.53 2.27
CA THR A 10 -6.99 15.88 3.52
C THR A 10 -6.27 15.35 4.75
N THR A 11 -5.69 14.15 4.65
CA THR A 11 -4.88 13.56 5.73
C THR A 11 -3.61 14.38 5.97
N GLU A 12 -2.88 14.76 4.92
CA GLU A 12 -1.67 15.56 5.05
C GLU A 12 -1.96 16.98 5.52
N LEU A 13 -3.07 17.59 5.11
CA LEU A 13 -3.48 18.89 5.62
C LEU A 13 -3.77 18.84 7.13
N ALA A 14 -4.45 17.79 7.60
CA ALA A 14 -4.70 17.58 9.01
C ALA A 14 -3.39 17.34 9.79
N ARG A 15 -2.49 16.51 9.25
CA ARG A 15 -1.17 16.22 9.83
C ARG A 15 -0.30 17.48 9.91
N LEU A 16 -0.25 18.27 8.84
CA LEU A 16 0.49 19.53 8.79
C LEU A 16 0.04 20.48 9.90
N ARG A 17 -1.28 20.63 10.10
CA ARG A 17 -1.85 21.44 11.19
C ARG A 17 -1.52 20.90 12.58
N ALA A 18 -1.61 19.59 12.79
CA ALA A 18 -1.29 18.99 14.07
C ALA A 18 0.21 19.18 14.41
N ASN A 19 1.08 18.90 13.44
CA ASN A 19 2.53 19.02 13.58
C ASN A 19 2.96 20.48 13.80
N SER A 20 2.31 21.43 13.12
CA SER A 20 2.65 22.85 13.28
C SER A 20 2.29 23.36 14.68
N LEU A 21 1.20 22.87 15.25
CA LEU A 21 0.78 23.16 16.62
C LEU A 21 1.74 22.55 17.65
N GLU A 22 2.11 21.27 17.48
CA GLU A 22 3.10 20.60 18.32
C GLU A 22 4.47 21.28 18.25
N PHE A 23 4.92 21.64 17.04
CA PHE A 23 6.18 22.35 16.84
C PHE A 23 6.20 23.69 17.58
N ALA A 24 5.10 24.43 17.55
CA ALA A 24 4.98 25.70 18.25
C ALA A 24 4.98 25.56 19.77
N GLN A 25 4.34 24.52 20.31
CA GLN A 25 4.41 24.22 21.75
C GLN A 25 5.85 23.95 22.21
N ASN A 26 6.61 23.22 21.40
CA ASN A 26 7.99 22.86 21.70
C ASN A 26 8.99 24.00 21.44
N ASN A 27 8.64 24.97 20.59
CA ASN A 27 9.53 26.06 20.16
C ASN A 27 8.86 27.43 20.32
N PRO A 28 8.68 27.93 21.56
CA PRO A 28 7.91 29.15 21.82
C PRO A 28 8.49 30.40 21.14
N THR A 29 9.81 30.46 20.93
CA THR A 29 10.48 31.60 20.27
C THR A 29 10.06 31.78 18.81
N ILE A 30 9.70 30.70 18.12
CA ILE A 30 9.34 30.69 16.69
C ILE A 30 7.89 30.21 16.45
N ALA A 31 7.17 29.87 17.52
CA ALA A 31 5.76 29.49 17.52
C ALA A 31 4.85 30.41 16.69
N PRO A 32 5.02 31.75 16.68
CA PRO A 32 4.15 32.63 15.88
C PRO A 32 4.23 32.39 14.37
N MET A 33 5.30 31.77 13.87
CA MET A 33 5.51 31.55 12.44
C MET A 33 4.76 30.31 11.91
N LEU A 34 4.47 29.32 12.77
CA LEU A 34 3.93 28.01 12.36
C LEU A 34 2.74 27.52 13.21
N GLY A 35 2.59 27.99 14.44
CA GLY A 35 1.55 27.54 15.37
C GLY A 35 0.36 28.48 15.52
N ALA A 36 0.43 29.69 14.97
CA ALA A 36 -0.70 30.61 14.97
C ALA A 36 -1.69 30.22 13.87
N VAL A 37 -2.99 30.22 14.20
CA VAL A 37 -4.05 30.19 13.19
C VAL A 37 -3.90 31.45 12.34
N THR A 38 -3.31 31.30 11.16
CA THR A 38 -3.16 32.42 10.22
C THR A 38 -4.53 32.85 9.76
N THR A 39 -4.82 34.15 9.83
CA THR A 39 -6.05 34.73 9.27
C THR A 39 -5.85 35.17 7.82
N ASP A 40 -4.62 35.05 7.31
CA ASP A 40 -4.26 35.39 5.94
C ASP A 40 -4.63 34.23 4.98
N PRO A 41 -5.58 34.43 4.07
CA PRO A 41 -6.03 33.41 3.13
C PRO A 41 -4.94 33.00 2.13
N ASP A 42 -3.96 33.86 1.83
CA ASP A 42 -2.88 33.51 0.91
C ASP A 42 -1.88 32.55 1.56
N ILE A 43 -1.62 32.72 2.87
CA ILE A 43 -0.80 31.79 3.65
C ILE A 43 -1.53 30.45 3.81
N GLU A 44 -2.84 30.45 4.07
CA GLU A 44 -3.62 29.21 4.13
C GLU A 44 -3.51 28.42 2.81
N ARG A 45 -3.66 29.09 1.66
CA ARG A 45 -3.50 28.47 0.34
C ARG A 45 -2.10 27.90 0.12
N LEU A 46 -1.07 28.55 0.65
CA LEU A 46 0.30 28.05 0.57
C LEU A 46 0.47 26.77 1.39
N LEU A 47 -0.08 26.72 2.61
CA LEU A 47 -0.07 25.52 3.45
C LEU A 47 -0.87 24.37 2.83
N GLU A 48 -2.01 24.68 2.20
CA GLU A 48 -2.78 23.72 1.40
C GLU A 48 -1.96 23.22 0.20
N GLY A 49 -1.22 24.09 -0.49
CA GLY A 49 -0.30 23.71 -1.56
C GLY A 49 0.82 22.78 -1.10
N VAL A 50 1.41 23.03 0.08
CA VAL A 50 2.41 22.13 0.68
C VAL A 50 1.80 20.78 1.04
N ALA A 51 0.62 20.76 1.68
CA ALA A 51 -0.10 19.53 1.99
C ALA A 51 -0.47 18.75 0.71
N PHE A 52 -0.82 19.44 -0.37
CA PHE A 52 -1.09 18.85 -1.68
C PHE A 52 0.15 18.16 -2.27
N LEU A 53 1.30 18.84 -2.27
CA LEU A 53 2.56 18.27 -2.78
C LEU A 53 3.02 17.07 -1.94
N ASN A 54 2.93 17.16 -0.60
CA ASN A 54 3.25 16.04 0.28
C ASN A 54 2.28 14.88 0.11
N GLY A 55 0.98 15.15 -0.04
CA GLY A 55 -0.03 14.15 -0.33
C GLY A 55 0.24 13.40 -1.64
N LEU A 56 0.67 14.11 -2.69
CA LEU A 56 1.11 13.48 -3.94
C LEU A 56 2.33 12.58 -3.75
N THR A 57 3.33 13.04 -2.99
CA THR A 57 4.53 12.25 -2.69
C THR A 57 4.19 10.98 -1.91
N LEU A 58 3.35 11.09 -0.88
CA LEU A 58 2.93 9.93 -0.10
C LEU A 58 2.10 8.95 -0.91
N GLN A 59 1.20 9.45 -1.78
CA GLN A 59 0.49 8.56 -2.68
C GLN A 59 1.45 7.77 -3.56
N LYS A 60 2.45 8.44 -4.17
CA LYS A 60 3.45 7.75 -4.99
C LYS A 60 4.23 6.69 -4.21
N LEU A 61 4.62 7.02 -2.98
CA LEU A 61 5.32 6.07 -2.11
C LEU A 61 4.44 4.86 -1.78
N ASP A 62 3.17 5.07 -1.42
CA ASP A 62 2.22 3.99 -1.11
C ASP A 62 1.92 3.13 -2.36
N ASP A 63 1.91 3.73 -3.55
CA ASP A 63 1.69 3.02 -4.81
C ASP A 63 2.91 2.16 -5.20
N GLU A 64 4.14 2.63 -4.96
CA GLU A 64 5.40 1.94 -5.32
C GLU A 64 5.87 0.92 -4.27
N PHE A 65 5.54 1.11 -2.99
CA PHE A 65 6.02 0.24 -1.91
C PHE A 65 5.64 -1.25 -2.05
N PRO A 66 4.42 -1.63 -2.51
CA PRO A 66 4.04 -3.03 -2.68
C PRO A 66 4.95 -3.80 -3.65
N GLU A 67 5.48 -3.14 -4.69
CA GLU A 67 6.36 -3.79 -5.66
C GLU A 67 7.65 -4.29 -4.99
N ILE A 68 8.25 -3.45 -4.12
CA ILE A 68 9.47 -3.80 -3.39
C ILE A 68 9.22 -4.99 -2.45
N VAL A 69 8.10 -4.99 -1.74
CA VAL A 69 7.72 -6.07 -0.83
C VAL A 69 7.49 -7.37 -1.60
N GLN A 70 6.84 -7.30 -2.77
CA GLN A 70 6.60 -8.44 -3.66
C GLN A 70 7.92 -9.05 -4.14
N GLU A 71 8.85 -8.23 -4.61
CA GLU A 71 10.19 -8.66 -5.07
C GLU A 71 10.98 -9.33 -3.94
N LEU A 72 10.99 -8.73 -2.74
CA LEU A 72 11.67 -9.32 -1.58
C LEU A 72 11.02 -10.65 -1.16
N ALA A 73 9.69 -10.73 -1.18
CA ALA A 73 8.96 -11.95 -0.87
C ALA A 73 9.26 -13.06 -1.89
N SER A 74 9.52 -12.73 -3.15
CA SER A 74 9.95 -13.70 -4.18
C SER A 74 11.25 -14.41 -3.83
N ILE A 75 12.15 -13.73 -3.12
CA ILE A 75 13.44 -14.27 -2.68
C ILE A 75 13.29 -15.04 -1.38
N LEU A 76 12.62 -14.46 -0.38
CA LEU A 76 12.57 -15.01 0.97
C LEU A 76 11.56 -16.16 1.10
N VAL A 77 10.43 -16.08 0.39
CA VAL A 77 9.30 -16.99 0.57
C VAL A 77 8.66 -17.40 -0.78
N PRO A 78 9.46 -17.90 -1.75
CA PRO A 78 9.00 -18.21 -3.10
C PRO A 78 7.84 -19.22 -3.15
N GLN A 79 7.74 -20.11 -2.16
CA GLN A 79 6.70 -21.14 -2.11
C GLN A 79 5.28 -20.60 -1.95
N PHE A 80 5.09 -19.44 -1.31
CA PHE A 80 3.75 -18.85 -1.11
C PHE A 80 3.28 -18.03 -2.30
N LEU A 81 4.18 -17.68 -3.21
CA LEU A 81 3.88 -16.88 -4.41
C LEU A 81 3.64 -17.76 -5.65
N ARG A 82 3.74 -19.09 -5.54
CA ARG A 82 3.50 -19.99 -6.67
C ARG A 82 2.00 -20.08 -6.96
N PRO A 83 1.57 -19.89 -8.22
CA PRO A 83 0.18 -20.11 -8.59
C PRO A 83 -0.16 -21.60 -8.44
N LEU A 84 -1.37 -21.89 -7.94
CA LEU A 84 -1.88 -23.25 -7.91
C LEU A 84 -2.30 -23.66 -9.33
N PRO A 85 -1.77 -24.74 -9.90
CA PRO A 85 -2.24 -25.21 -11.20
C PRO A 85 -3.69 -25.69 -11.10
N ALA A 86 -4.41 -25.60 -12.21
CA ALA A 86 -5.72 -26.24 -12.32
C ALA A 86 -5.53 -27.77 -12.19
N ALA A 87 -6.27 -28.38 -11.28
CA ALA A 87 -6.24 -29.82 -11.05
C ALA A 87 -7.67 -30.36 -10.95
N SER A 88 -7.86 -31.60 -11.40
CA SER A 88 -9.13 -32.32 -11.29
C SER A 88 -8.86 -33.78 -10.92
N LEU A 89 -9.88 -34.45 -10.41
CA LEU A 89 -9.81 -35.87 -10.06
C LEU A 89 -10.33 -36.70 -11.22
N LEU A 90 -9.55 -37.71 -11.62
CA LEU A 90 -9.93 -38.66 -12.67
C LEU A 90 -10.17 -40.03 -12.04
N ASP A 91 -11.26 -40.69 -12.45
CA ASP A 91 -11.54 -42.08 -12.09
C ASP A 91 -11.18 -42.99 -13.26
N PHE A 92 -10.46 -44.08 -12.94
CA PHE A 92 -9.94 -45.03 -13.93
C PHE A 92 -10.64 -46.37 -13.76
N THR A 93 -11.52 -46.70 -14.71
CA THR A 93 -12.16 -48.01 -14.73
C THR A 93 -11.33 -49.00 -15.55
N PRO A 94 -10.84 -50.11 -14.95
CA PRO A 94 -10.09 -51.13 -15.66
C PRO A 94 -10.99 -51.89 -16.66
N LYS A 95 -10.42 -52.32 -17.80
CA LYS A 95 -11.11 -53.25 -18.71
C LYS A 95 -11.28 -54.62 -18.04
N ALA A 96 -12.36 -55.32 -18.36
CA ALA A 96 -12.79 -56.56 -17.70
C ALA A 96 -11.82 -57.77 -17.75
N GLN A 97 -10.67 -57.65 -18.40
CA GLN A 97 -9.74 -58.77 -18.67
C GLN A 97 -8.31 -58.45 -18.23
N LEU A 98 -8.14 -57.62 -17.19
CA LEU A 98 -6.83 -57.41 -16.59
C LEU A 98 -6.45 -58.63 -15.73
N PRO A 99 -5.36 -59.35 -16.06
CA PRO A 99 -4.97 -60.56 -15.34
C PRO A 99 -4.41 -60.29 -13.93
N ALA A 100 -4.00 -59.03 -13.66
CA ALA A 100 -3.51 -58.59 -12.37
C ALA A 100 -3.71 -57.05 -12.21
N PRO A 101 -3.68 -56.51 -10.97
CA PRO A 101 -3.67 -55.07 -10.75
C PRO A 101 -2.49 -54.40 -11.48
N ALA A 102 -2.76 -53.28 -12.15
CA ALA A 102 -1.73 -52.50 -12.84
C ALA A 102 -1.43 -51.21 -12.09
N LEU A 103 -0.16 -50.99 -11.71
CA LEU A 103 0.30 -49.72 -11.17
C LEU A 103 0.50 -48.72 -12.32
N ILE A 104 -0.31 -47.67 -12.34
CA ILE A 104 -0.10 -46.55 -13.26
C ILE A 104 1.02 -45.69 -12.67
N LYS A 105 2.12 -45.52 -13.43
CA LYS A 105 3.22 -44.66 -13.02
C LYS A 105 2.73 -43.21 -12.95
N ALA A 106 3.26 -42.44 -12.00
CA ALA A 106 3.14 -40.99 -12.06
C ALA A 106 3.68 -40.49 -13.41
N GLY A 107 2.99 -39.50 -13.98
CA GLY A 107 3.48 -38.77 -15.16
C GLY A 107 4.78 -38.05 -14.87
#